data_AF-A0A974C4U0-F1
#
_entry.id   AF-A0A974C4U0-F1
#
_cell.length_a   1.000
_cell.length_b   1.000
_cell.length_c   1.000
_cell.angle_alpha   90.00
_cell.angle_beta   90.00
_cell.angle_gamma   90.00
#
_symmetry.space_group_name_H-M   'P 1'
#
loop_
_entity.id
_entity.type
_entity.pdbx_description
1 polymer ?
#
loop_
_entity_poly.entity_id
_entity_poly.type
_entity_poly.pdbx_seq_one_letter_code
_entity_poly.pdbx_strand_id
1 'polypeptide(L)'
;MTFLHLQLPFDDEEDSSGVQFNIMCEMPKYPLTLPAYVRDILQGLLTKTPALRLGSTIEGAHAVMERPFFYGMDWEALRRKEIKPMFIIPDTGSDSDELELGSWKL
;
A
#
# COMPACT_ATOMS: atom_id res chain seq x y z
N MET A 1 -13.28 -9.26 -0.50
CA MET A 1 -11.84 -8.94 -0.48
C MET A 1 -11.69 -7.62 0.26
N THR A 2 -11.43 -7.66 1.56
CA THR A 2 -11.20 -6.45 2.34
C THR A 2 -9.82 -5.92 1.99
N PHE A 3 -9.78 -4.90 1.14
CA PHE A 3 -8.66 -3.96 1.13
C PHE A 3 -8.46 -3.53 2.58
N LEU A 4 -7.21 -3.50 3.02
CA LEU A 4 -6.78 -2.97 4.31
C LEU A 4 -7.69 -1.81 4.74
N HIS A 5 -8.20 -1.85 5.96
CA HIS A 5 -9.25 -0.94 6.46
C HIS A 5 -9.05 0.48 5.93
N LEU A 6 -10.15 1.15 5.53
CA LEU A 6 -10.21 2.49 4.90
C LEU A 6 -9.68 3.65 5.79
N GLN A 7 -8.83 3.36 6.77
CA GLN A 7 -8.22 4.33 7.67
C GLN A 7 -6.72 4.44 7.37
N LEU A 8 -6.20 5.66 7.47
CA LEU A 8 -4.78 5.90 7.29
C LEU A 8 -3.97 5.26 8.45
N PRO A 9 -2.77 4.74 8.18
CA PRO A 9 -1.93 4.13 9.22
C PRO A 9 -1.49 5.13 10.30
N PHE A 10 -1.44 6.42 9.96
CA PHE A 10 -1.23 7.54 10.85
C PHE A 10 -2.25 8.60 10.50
N ASP A 11 -3.06 8.98 11.47
CA ASP A 11 -4.08 10.00 11.31
C ASP A 11 -4.22 10.77 12.62
N ASP A 12 -4.55 12.04 12.52
CA ASP A 12 -4.83 12.93 13.63
C ASP A 12 -5.87 13.94 13.15
N GLU A 13 -7.08 13.82 13.68
CA GLU A 13 -8.26 14.59 13.25
C GLU A 13 -8.16 16.08 13.63
N GLU A 14 -7.27 16.44 14.56
CA GLU A 14 -7.25 17.76 15.19
C GLU A 14 -6.10 18.64 14.68
N ASP A 15 -4.91 18.08 14.45
CA ASP A 15 -3.76 18.83 13.92
C ASP A 15 -2.77 18.00 13.08
N SER A 16 -2.35 18.59 11.96
CA SER A 16 -1.21 18.17 11.14
C SER A 16 0.09 17.91 11.91
N SER A 17 0.33 18.63 13.02
CA SER A 17 1.51 18.40 13.87
C SER A 17 1.45 17.06 14.62
N GLY A 18 0.23 16.60 14.99
CA GLY A 18 -0.02 15.29 15.58
C GLY A 18 0.28 14.17 14.57
N VAL A 19 -0.13 14.34 13.32
CA VAL A 19 0.21 13.41 12.23
C VAL A 19 1.73 13.27 12.07
N GLN A 20 2.48 14.38 12.10
CA GLN A 20 3.93 14.33 12.00
C GLN A 20 4.56 13.53 13.13
N PHE A 21 4.13 13.75 14.38
CA PHE A 21 4.61 12.97 15.52
C PHE A 21 4.28 11.48 15.35
N ASN A 22 3.06 11.14 14.92
CA ASN A 22 2.63 9.76 14.71
C ASN A 22 3.48 9.07 13.62
N ILE A 23 3.80 9.77 12.53
CA ILE A 23 4.69 9.27 11.48
C ILE A 23 6.12 9.10 11.99
N MET A 24 6.62 9.93 12.89
CA MET A 24 8.00 9.85 13.37
C MET A 24 8.19 8.82 14.49
N CYS A 25 7.23 8.72 15.41
CA CYS A 25 7.42 8.06 16.69
C CYS A 25 6.51 6.85 16.89
N GLU A 26 5.26 6.91 16.43
CA GLU A 26 4.26 5.88 16.73
C GLU A 26 4.24 4.75 15.69
N MET A 27 3.80 3.56 16.09
CA MET A 27 3.56 2.45 15.16
C MET A 27 2.09 2.40 14.75
N PRO A 28 1.77 2.07 13.48
CA PRO A 28 0.39 1.89 13.05
C PRO A 28 -0.30 0.83 13.91
N LYS A 29 -1.56 1.07 14.26
CA LYS A 29 -2.39 0.09 14.96
C LYS A 29 -2.95 -0.89 13.94
N TYR A 30 -2.61 -2.17 14.10
CA TYR A 30 -3.11 -3.23 13.22
C TYR A 30 -4.30 -3.94 13.88
N PRO A 31 -5.41 -4.19 13.16
CA PRO A 31 -6.52 -4.96 13.71
C PRO A 31 -6.09 -6.42 13.95
N LEU A 32 -6.68 -7.06 14.96
CA LEU A 32 -6.37 -8.46 15.28
C LEU A 32 -6.70 -9.43 14.14
N THR A 33 -7.68 -9.07 13.31
CA THR A 33 -8.09 -9.82 12.12
C THR A 33 -7.10 -9.71 10.96
N LEU A 34 -6.11 -8.82 11.04
CA LEU A 34 -5.14 -8.64 9.97
C LEU A 34 -4.22 -9.87 9.86
N PRO A 35 -4.18 -10.54 8.69
CA PRO A 35 -3.34 -11.72 8.51
C PRO A 35 -1.86 -11.40 8.75
N ALA A 36 -1.14 -12.36 9.35
CA ALA A 36 0.24 -12.17 9.76
C ALA A 36 1.17 -11.78 8.60
N TYR A 37 0.99 -12.38 7.42
CA TYR A 37 1.78 -12.06 6.22
C TYR A 37 1.54 -10.63 5.71
N VAL A 38 0.34 -10.07 5.90
CA VAL A 38 0.03 -8.67 5.57
C VAL A 38 0.64 -7.73 6.61
N ARG A 39 0.60 -8.12 7.88
CA ARG A 39 1.23 -7.35 8.95
C ARG A 39 2.75 -7.28 8.79
N ASP A 40 3.39 -8.40 8.43
CA ASP A 40 4.83 -8.49 8.19
C ASP A 40 5.30 -7.46 7.15
N ILE A 41 4.66 -7.43 5.97
CA ILE A 41 5.03 -6.49 4.92
C ILE A 41 4.81 -5.03 5.35
N LEU A 42 3.70 -4.72 6.04
CA LEU A 42 3.42 -3.37 6.50
C LEU A 42 4.41 -2.90 7.56
N GLN A 43 4.77 -3.75 8.52
CA GLN A 43 5.76 -3.42 9.55
C GLN A 43 7.15 -3.20 8.95
N GLY A 44 7.55 -4.02 7.98
CA GLY A 44 8.81 -3.86 7.26
C GLY A 44 8.87 -2.55 6.47
N LEU A 45 7.80 -2.22 5.73
CA LEU A 45 7.75 -1.00 4.91
C LEU A 45 7.62 0.28 5.75
N LEU A 46 6.92 0.22 6.89
CA LEU A 46 6.68 1.37 7.77
C LEU A 46 7.70 1.47 8.92
N THR A 47 8.82 0.76 8.82
CA THR A 47 9.94 0.87 9.75
C THR A 47 10.49 2.30 9.76
N LYS A 48 10.59 2.88 10.96
CA LYS A 48 10.97 4.29 11.17
C LYS A 48 12.40 4.56 10.72
N THR A 49 13.34 3.74 11.16
CA THR A 49 14.75 3.84 10.80
C THR A 49 14.93 3.50 9.31
N PRO A 50 15.27 4.47 8.43
CA PRO A 50 15.29 4.22 6.99
C PRO A 50 16.26 3.11 6.58
N ALA A 51 17.45 3.03 7.19
CA ALA A 51 18.43 1.99 6.89
C ALA A 51 17.96 0.56 7.22
N LEU A 52 16.97 0.42 8.12
CA LEU A 52 16.38 -0.87 8.49
C LEU A 52 15.06 -1.14 7.77
N ARG A 53 14.55 -0.18 7.01
CA ARG A 53 13.28 -0.30 6.30
C ARG A 53 13.41 -1.32 5.20
N LEU A 54 12.39 -2.18 5.09
CA LEU A 54 12.34 -3.21 4.07
C LEU A 54 12.57 -2.61 2.68
N GLY A 55 13.53 -3.19 1.95
CA GLY A 55 13.96 -2.70 0.64
C GLY A 55 14.98 -1.57 0.65
N SER A 56 15.55 -1.22 1.81
CA SER A 56 16.65 -0.24 1.92
C SER A 56 18.04 -0.87 1.95
N THR A 57 18.12 -2.21 1.95
CA THR A 57 19.38 -2.96 1.85
C THR A 57 19.85 -3.08 0.39
N ILE A 58 21.02 -3.69 0.17
CA ILE A 58 21.55 -4.01 -1.16
C ILE A 58 20.57 -4.85 -2.01
N GLU A 59 19.70 -5.63 -1.37
CA GLU A 59 18.69 -6.45 -2.03
C GLU A 59 17.56 -5.59 -2.62
N GLY A 60 17.35 -4.38 -2.09
CA GLY A 60 16.39 -3.42 -2.60
C GLY A 60 14.99 -4.02 -2.74
N ALA A 61 14.39 -3.85 -3.92
CA ALA A 61 13.06 -4.39 -4.22
C ALA A 61 12.98 -5.92 -4.05
N HIS A 62 14.08 -6.67 -4.18
CA HIS A 62 14.07 -8.12 -4.00
C HIS A 62 13.61 -8.54 -2.60
N ALA A 63 14.10 -7.84 -1.57
CA ALA A 63 13.69 -8.09 -0.20
C ALA A 63 12.17 -7.88 0.03
N VAL A 64 11.55 -6.98 -0.75
CA VAL A 64 10.10 -6.74 -0.75
C VAL A 64 9.38 -7.87 -1.49
N MET A 65 9.88 -8.25 -2.66
CA MET A 65 9.28 -9.26 -3.54
C MET A 65 9.25 -10.66 -2.91
N GLU A 66 10.22 -10.99 -2.05
CA GLU A 66 10.31 -12.29 -1.37
C GLU A 66 9.41 -12.44 -0.14
N ARG A 67 8.67 -11.39 0.24
CA ARG A 67 7.82 -11.45 1.43
C ARG A 67 6.65 -12.42 1.22
N PRO A 68 6.18 -13.11 2.29
CA PRO A 68 5.05 -14.01 2.19
C PRO A 68 3.77 -13.38 1.60
N PHE A 69 3.62 -12.05 1.73
CA PHE A 69 2.54 -11.31 1.08
C PHE A 69 2.47 -11.49 -0.43
N PHE A 70 3.61 -11.63 -1.10
CA PHE A 70 3.71 -11.82 -2.54
C PHE A 70 3.99 -13.27 -2.95
N TYR A 71 3.78 -14.23 -2.05
CA TYR A 71 4.00 -15.64 -2.36
C TYR A 71 3.15 -16.08 -3.58
N GLY A 72 3.81 -16.65 -4.58
CA GLY A 72 3.17 -17.08 -5.84
C GLY A 72 2.99 -15.97 -6.88
N MET A 73 3.48 -14.75 -6.65
CA MET A 73 3.47 -13.69 -7.67
C MET A 73 4.48 -14.00 -8.79
N ASP A 74 4.00 -14.04 -10.03
CA ASP A 74 4.86 -14.06 -11.22
C ASP A 74 5.25 -12.61 -11.58
N TRP A 75 6.37 -12.16 -11.02
CA TRP A 75 6.90 -10.80 -11.24
C TRP A 75 7.25 -10.53 -12.72
N GLU A 76 7.59 -11.56 -13.47
CA GLU A 76 7.96 -11.46 -14.88
C GLU A 76 6.72 -11.30 -15.76
N ALA A 77 5.66 -12.07 -15.52
CA ALA A 77 4.35 -11.87 -16.14
C ALA A 77 3.74 -10.52 -15.75
N LEU A 78 3.90 -10.09 -14.48
CA LEU A 78 3.46 -8.76 -14.04
C LEU A 78 4.15 -7.66 -14.84
N ARG A 79 5.48 -7.75 -15.01
CA ARG A 79 6.28 -6.79 -15.79
C ARG A 79 5.86 -6.77 -17.27
N ARG A 80 5.53 -7.92 -17.84
CA ARG A 80 5.01 -8.03 -19.22
C ARG A 80 3.51 -7.66 -19.35
N LYS A 81 2.86 -7.27 -18.25
CA LYS A 81 1.42 -6.94 -18.18
C LYS A 81 0.52 -8.11 -18.59
N GLU A 82 0.94 -9.34 -18.34
CA GLU A 82 0.22 -10.57 -18.67
C GLU A 82 -0.73 -11.01 -17.55
N ILE A 83 -0.58 -10.44 -16.35
CA ILE A 83 -1.49 -10.68 -15.23
C ILE A 83 -2.78 -9.88 -15.45
N LYS A 84 -3.90 -10.59 -15.58
CA LYS A 84 -5.22 -9.96 -15.67
C LYS A 84 -5.51 -9.18 -14.37
N PRO A 85 -5.85 -7.88 -14.43
CA PRO A 85 -6.21 -7.11 -13.24
C PRO A 85 -7.50 -7.64 -12.62
N MET A 86 -7.56 -7.66 -11.28
CA MET A 86 -8.77 -8.11 -10.56
C MET A 86 -9.95 -7.15 -10.71
N PHE A 87 -9.68 -5.88 -11.02
CA PHE A 87 -10.69 -4.86 -11.25
C PHE A 87 -10.40 -4.16 -12.57
N ILE A 88 -11.38 -4.19 -13.47
CA ILE A 88 -11.36 -3.49 -14.75
C ILE A 88 -12.45 -2.43 -14.63
N ILE A 89 -12.08 -1.15 -14.62
CA ILE A 89 -13.06 -0.07 -14.75
C ILE A 89 -13.61 -0.17 -16.18
N PRO A 90 -14.94 -0.22 -16.36
CA PRO A 90 -15.51 -0.22 -17.70
C PRO A 90 -15.11 1.06 -18.41
N ASP A 91 -14.63 0.90 -19.65
CA ASP A 91 -14.30 2.01 -20.53
C ASP A 91 -15.59 2.80 -20.80
N THR A 92 -15.76 3.94 -20.13
CA THR A 92 -16.82 4.88 -20.48
C THR A 92 -16.38 5.52 -21.77
N GLY A 93 -16.77 4.91 -22.89
CA GLY A 93 -16.41 5.36 -24.22
C GLY A 93 -16.81 6.82 -24.43
N SER A 94 -15.85 7.73 -24.27
CA SER A 94 -15.79 8.98 -24.98
C SER A 94 -14.34 9.45 -25.00
N ASP A 95 -13.74 9.41 -26.18
CA ASP A 95 -12.63 10.29 -26.53
C ASP A 95 -13.09 11.74 -26.31
N SER A 96 -12.88 12.28 -25.12
CA SER A 96 -12.97 13.71 -24.81
C SER A 96 -12.19 13.98 -23.55
N ASP A 97 -11.07 14.66 -23.75
CA ASP A 97 -10.21 15.21 -22.73
C ASP A 97 -10.98 16.19 -21.83
N GLU A 98 -11.66 15.70 -20.80
CA GLU A 98 -12.00 16.49 -19.62
C GLU A 98 -12.28 15.52 -18.46
N LEU A 99 -11.22 15.17 -17.73
CA LEU A 99 -11.35 14.47 -16.46
C LEU A 99 -12.01 15.44 -15.47
N GLU A 100 -13.33 15.42 -15.43
CA GLU A 100 -14.16 16.00 -14.37
C GLU A 100 -13.80 15.30 -13.04
N LEU A 101 -12.74 15.82 -12.42
CA LEU A 101 -12.22 15.51 -11.09
C LEU A 101 -13.22 16.03 -10.05
N GLY A 102 -14.43 15.46 -9.99
CA GLY A 102 -15.51 16.00 -9.16
C GLY A 102 -16.57 15.00 -8.68
N SER A 103 -16.57 13.75 -9.14
CA SER A 103 -17.64 12.80 -8.79
C SER A 103 -17.14 11.55 -8.07
N TRP A 104 -16.41 11.75 -6.98
CA TRP A 104 -16.25 10.74 -5.94
C TRP A 104 -16.81 11.34 -4.66
N LYS A 105 -18.12 11.14 -4.43
CA LYS A 105 -18.74 11.48 -3.15
C LYS A 105 -18.45 10.33 -2.17
N LEU A 106 -17.68 10.66 -1.13
CA LEU A 106 -17.66 9.97 0.16
C LEU A 106 -19.05 9.99 0.79
#